data_AF-A0A811R3C3-F1
#
_entry.id   AF-A0A811R3C3-F1
#
_cell.length_a   1.000
_cell.length_b   1.000
_cell.length_c   1.000
_cell.angle_alpha   90.00
_cell.angle_beta   90.00
_cell.angle_gamma   90.00
#
_symmetry.space_group_name_H-M   'P 1'
#
loop_
_entity.id
_entity.type
_entity.pdbx_description
1 polymer ?
#
loop_
_entity_poly.entity_id
_entity_poly.type
_entity_poly.pdbx_seq_one_letter_code
_entity_poly.pdbx_strand_id
1 'polypeptide(L)'
;MAVAVLDHNLGSDYPSKRITKGGRPLNCKRVSVQTDSGSVLGIELEPGENAHTVKKKLQLALNVPTEESSLTFGDQVLNNDLSYVRNDSPLLLTRNHMHRSCSTPCLSPKGKEYQQHDRSKVIEILGCSSPSATMKELVKDIIKGITNGVDPVAAIGGMGGAYYFWDIWGQHVAIIKPTDEEPCAPNNPKGFVGTTLGQPGLKRSIRVGEIGFREVVAYLLDHKNFAGVPLTMLVKVNHSVFHVNEDNCNNMTNRDRSQAHSKIALLQQFIPHDYDASDHGTSSLPISSIHRIGILDIRIFNTDRHGGNLLVRNLDNGSSRFEAQTKLIPIDHGLCLPESLEDPYFEWIHWPQGSIPFSKEELEYIKDLDPIKDVEMLRMELPTIHEASLRVLVLSTIFLKEAATSGHCLSEIGDMMSRQFTKKEEEPSVLEVMCMEARNWVKEIELLFTRNKL
;
A
#
# COMPACT_ATOMS: atom_id res chain seq x y z
N MET A 1 34.11 76.48 -8.43
CA MET A 1 33.93 75.32 -9.34
C MET A 1 33.63 74.12 -8.45
N ALA A 2 32.56 73.35 -8.55
CA ALA A 2 31.50 73.26 -9.54
C ALA A 2 30.19 72.85 -8.83
N VAL A 3 29.08 73.17 -9.50
CA VAL A 3 27.69 72.95 -9.13
C VAL A 3 27.25 71.54 -9.53
N ALA A 4 26.25 71.03 -8.82
CA ALA A 4 25.53 69.78 -9.02
C ALA A 4 24.98 69.55 -10.44
N VAL A 5 24.85 68.27 -10.82
CA VAL A 5 23.78 67.78 -11.70
C VAL A 5 23.25 66.47 -11.12
N LEU A 6 21.96 66.50 -10.77
CA LEU A 6 21.10 65.35 -10.51
C LEU A 6 20.73 64.70 -11.84
N ASP A 7 20.75 63.38 -11.91
CA ASP A 7 19.90 62.64 -12.85
C ASP A 7 19.17 61.53 -12.08
N HIS A 8 17.87 61.73 -11.91
CA HIS A 8 16.93 60.71 -11.47
C HIS A 8 16.50 59.90 -12.70
N ASN A 9 16.49 58.57 -12.59
CA ASN A 9 15.46 57.78 -13.28
C ASN A 9 15.11 56.51 -12.49
N LEU A 10 13.80 56.25 -12.48
CA LEU A 10 13.05 55.34 -11.63
C LEU A 10 13.15 53.88 -12.07
N GLY A 11 13.22 52.98 -11.08
CA GLY A 11 12.44 51.74 -10.95
C GLY A 11 12.47 50.70 -12.06
N SER A 12 13.02 49.52 -11.75
CA SER A 12 12.37 48.22 -12.05
C SER A 12 13.11 47.08 -11.32
N ASP A 13 12.68 46.76 -10.11
CA ASP A 13 13.08 45.52 -9.42
C ASP A 13 12.33 44.34 -10.05
N TYR A 14 12.93 43.68 -11.04
CA TYR A 14 12.53 42.34 -11.48
C TYR A 14 13.38 41.30 -10.74
N PRO A 15 12.79 40.42 -9.89
CA PRO A 15 13.53 39.28 -9.38
C PRO A 15 13.67 38.25 -10.51
N SER A 16 14.89 38.11 -11.00
CA SER A 16 15.26 37.10 -12.00
C SER A 16 14.99 35.68 -11.46
N LYS A 17 14.11 34.94 -12.14
CA LYS A 17 13.85 33.51 -11.85
C LYS A 17 15.13 32.70 -12.10
N ARG A 18 15.79 32.23 -11.04
CA ARG A 18 16.86 31.22 -11.12
C ARG A 18 16.24 29.87 -11.48
N ILE A 19 16.36 29.47 -12.75
CA ILE A 19 16.01 28.14 -13.26
C ILE A 19 17.25 27.26 -13.13
N THR A 20 17.19 26.18 -12.33
CA THR A 20 18.20 25.12 -12.33
C THR A 20 17.90 24.09 -13.41
N LYS A 21 18.96 23.48 -13.96
CA LYS A 21 18.90 22.38 -14.95
C LYS A 21 17.97 21.27 -14.43
N GLY A 22 16.78 21.17 -15.02
CA GLY A 22 15.70 20.30 -14.56
C GLY A 22 14.30 20.93 -14.56
N GLY A 23 14.18 22.23 -14.88
CA GLY A 23 12.90 22.85 -15.26
C GLY A 23 11.82 22.95 -14.18
N ARG A 24 12.07 22.53 -12.94
CA ARG A 24 11.09 22.60 -11.84
C ARG A 24 11.29 23.88 -11.01
N PRO A 25 10.24 24.70 -10.79
CA PRO A 25 10.27 25.75 -9.79
C PRO A 25 10.47 25.15 -8.40
N LEU A 26 11.29 25.79 -7.55
CA LEU A 26 11.72 25.30 -6.22
C LEU A 26 10.59 25.01 -5.21
N ASN A 27 9.33 25.39 -5.50
CA ASN A 27 8.19 25.25 -4.59
C ASN A 27 6.98 24.51 -5.19
N CYS A 28 7.12 23.85 -6.34
CA CYS A 28 6.04 23.05 -6.92
C CYS A 28 6.13 21.60 -6.41
N LYS A 29 5.01 21.04 -5.95
CA LYS A 29 4.91 19.63 -5.55
C LYS A 29 4.01 18.89 -6.50
N ARG A 30 4.24 17.60 -6.71
CA ARG A 30 3.41 16.75 -7.56
C ARG A 30 2.65 15.75 -6.70
N VAL A 31 1.41 15.44 -7.06
CA VAL A 31 0.60 14.40 -6.41
C VAL A 31 0.04 13.46 -7.46
N SER A 32 -0.21 12.21 -7.09
CA SER A 32 -0.86 11.23 -7.96
C SER A 32 -2.29 11.04 -7.48
N VAL A 33 -3.29 11.49 -8.23
CA VAL A 33 -4.69 11.34 -7.83
C VAL A 33 -5.33 10.19 -8.60
N GLN A 34 -5.89 9.25 -7.86
CA GLN A 34 -6.68 8.14 -8.37
C GLN A 34 -8.18 8.44 -8.16
N THR A 35 -9.01 8.19 -9.16
CA THR A 35 -10.47 8.25 -9.02
C THR A 35 -11.00 6.94 -8.43
N ASP A 36 -12.19 6.98 -7.85
CA ASP A 36 -12.91 5.79 -7.38
C ASP A 36 -13.20 4.74 -8.46
N SER A 37 -13.17 5.13 -9.74
CA SER A 37 -13.21 4.27 -10.92
C SER A 37 -11.85 3.73 -11.40
N GLY A 38 -10.76 4.11 -10.75
CA GLY A 38 -9.40 3.60 -11.01
C GLY A 38 -8.51 4.45 -11.92
N SER A 39 -9.01 5.53 -12.51
CA SER A 39 -8.20 6.40 -13.37
C SER A 39 -7.18 7.20 -12.55
N VAL A 40 -5.93 7.27 -13.00
CA VAL A 40 -4.84 7.96 -12.28
C VAL A 40 -4.28 9.12 -13.10
N LEU A 41 -4.13 10.28 -12.46
CA LEU A 41 -3.48 11.45 -13.05
C LEU A 41 -2.42 12.04 -12.11
N GLY A 42 -1.25 12.35 -12.66
CA GLY A 42 -0.23 13.12 -11.95
C GLY A 42 -0.52 14.62 -12.08
N ILE A 43 -0.64 15.32 -10.97
CA ILE A 43 -0.98 16.75 -10.93
C ILE A 43 0.15 17.52 -10.27
N GLU A 44 0.67 18.50 -10.99
CA GLU A 44 1.58 19.51 -10.44
C GLU A 44 0.79 20.57 -9.68
N LEU A 45 1.21 20.83 -8.45
CA LEU A 45 0.63 21.77 -7.51
C LEU A 45 1.54 22.96 -7.29
N GLU A 46 1.04 24.14 -7.61
CA GLU A 46 1.70 25.40 -7.29
C GLU A 46 1.44 25.83 -5.83
N PRO A 47 2.30 26.66 -5.23
CA PRO A 47 2.06 27.21 -3.89
C PRO A 47 0.69 27.90 -3.80
N GLY A 48 -0.10 27.52 -2.80
CA GLY A 48 -1.44 28.07 -2.56
C GLY A 48 -2.59 27.35 -3.27
N GLU A 49 -2.30 26.36 -4.12
CA GLU A 49 -3.35 25.50 -4.67
C GLU A 49 -3.94 24.58 -3.59
N ASN A 50 -5.25 24.35 -3.68
CA ASN A 50 -6.05 23.61 -2.71
C ASN A 50 -6.83 22.45 -3.36
N ALA A 51 -7.60 21.68 -2.58
CA ALA A 51 -8.32 20.53 -3.12
C ALA A 51 -9.33 20.90 -4.23
N HIS A 52 -9.91 22.11 -4.21
CA HIS A 52 -10.80 22.57 -5.29
C HIS A 52 -10.04 22.74 -6.61
N THR A 53 -8.81 23.28 -6.55
CA THR A 53 -7.96 23.39 -7.73
C THR A 53 -7.58 22.02 -8.28
N VAL A 54 -7.26 21.05 -7.40
CA VAL A 54 -6.99 19.66 -7.80
C VAL A 54 -8.19 19.05 -8.51
N LYS A 55 -9.37 19.15 -7.90
CA LYS A 55 -10.64 18.67 -8.49
C LYS A 55 -10.91 19.30 -9.86
N LYS A 56 -10.73 20.63 -9.99
CA LYS A 56 -10.90 21.32 -11.28
C LYS A 56 -9.92 20.82 -12.34
N LYS A 57 -8.64 20.60 -11.99
CA LYS A 57 -7.64 20.03 -12.91
C LYS A 57 -8.04 18.61 -13.35
N LEU A 58 -8.55 17.77 -12.44
CA LEU A 58 -9.07 16.44 -12.76
C LEU A 58 -10.29 16.49 -13.68
N GLN A 59 -11.25 17.38 -13.39
CA GLN A 59 -12.45 17.55 -14.20
C GLN A 59 -12.10 17.91 -15.65
N LEU A 60 -11.13 18.81 -15.84
CA LEU A 60 -10.69 19.23 -17.17
C LEU A 60 -9.90 18.13 -17.91
N ALA A 61 -9.08 17.37 -17.18
CA ALA A 61 -8.20 16.38 -17.79
C ALA A 61 -8.88 15.02 -18.08
N LEU A 62 -9.75 14.57 -17.17
CA LEU A 62 -10.38 13.24 -17.23
C LEU A 62 -11.87 13.30 -17.58
N ASN A 63 -12.45 14.50 -17.71
CA ASN A 63 -13.89 14.70 -17.93
C ASN A 63 -14.76 14.00 -16.87
N VAL A 64 -14.28 13.93 -15.63
CA VAL A 64 -15.00 13.31 -14.50
C VAL A 64 -15.76 14.38 -13.71
N PRO A 65 -17.02 14.12 -13.31
CA PRO A 65 -17.72 14.99 -12.37
C PRO A 65 -16.96 15.07 -11.05
N THR A 66 -16.62 16.28 -10.64
CA THR A 66 -16.02 16.54 -9.31
C THR A 66 -16.96 17.27 -8.36
N GLU A 67 -18.15 17.63 -8.83
CA GLU A 67 -19.25 18.06 -7.97
C GLU A 67 -19.64 16.91 -7.05
N GLU A 68 -19.87 17.20 -5.77
CA GLU A 68 -20.17 16.19 -4.74
C GLU A 68 -19.10 15.09 -4.61
N SER A 69 -17.83 15.39 -4.93
CA SER A 69 -16.70 14.49 -4.66
C SER A 69 -15.92 14.92 -3.42
N SER A 70 -15.21 13.99 -2.81
CA SER A 70 -14.26 14.20 -1.71
C SER A 70 -12.87 13.77 -2.16
N LEU A 71 -11.87 14.59 -1.86
CA LEU A 71 -10.46 14.25 -2.10
C LEU A 71 -9.91 13.80 -0.74
N THR A 72 -9.43 12.57 -0.64
CA THR A 72 -8.99 11.97 0.62
C THR A 72 -7.51 11.60 0.61
N PHE A 73 -6.94 11.62 1.81
CA PHE A 73 -5.57 11.21 2.10
C PHE A 73 -5.57 10.45 3.42
N GLY A 74 -5.62 9.12 3.32
CA GLY A 74 -5.92 8.25 4.46
C GLY A 74 -7.29 8.58 5.05
N ASP A 75 -7.34 8.77 6.37
CA ASP A 75 -8.54 9.18 7.12
C ASP A 75 -8.97 10.64 6.89
N GLN A 76 -8.13 11.46 6.23
CA GLN A 76 -8.37 12.91 6.12
C GLN A 76 -9.08 13.27 4.82
N VAL A 77 -10.17 14.04 4.92
CA VAL A 77 -10.80 14.71 3.78
C VAL A 77 -10.09 16.05 3.55
N LEU A 78 -9.42 16.16 2.39
CA LEU A 78 -8.67 17.34 1.98
C LEU A 78 -9.62 18.47 1.57
N ASN A 79 -9.52 19.60 2.27
CA ASN A 79 -10.26 20.81 1.98
C ASN A 79 -9.32 21.89 1.40
N ASN A 80 -8.93 22.87 2.21
CA ASN A 80 -8.20 24.03 1.73
C ASN A 80 -6.68 23.91 1.88
N ASP A 81 -6.21 23.30 2.98
CA ASP A 81 -4.78 23.16 3.22
C ASP A 81 -4.27 21.82 2.70
N LEU A 82 -3.29 21.89 1.79
CA LEU A 82 -2.57 20.73 1.29
C LEU A 82 -1.15 20.68 1.86
N SER A 83 -0.73 21.57 2.76
CA SER A 83 0.66 21.74 3.20
C SER A 83 1.35 20.44 3.67
N TYR A 84 0.61 19.56 4.34
CA TYR A 84 1.08 18.26 4.84
C TYR A 84 1.19 17.18 3.75
N VAL A 85 0.53 17.36 2.60
CA VAL A 85 0.63 16.44 1.46
C VAL A 85 2.00 16.60 0.80
N ARG A 86 2.77 15.51 0.80
CA ARG A 86 4.13 15.47 0.28
C ARG A 86 4.16 15.35 -1.25
N ASN A 87 5.35 15.51 -1.79
CA ASN A 87 5.59 15.23 -3.18
C ASN A 87 5.43 13.72 -3.48
N ASP A 88 4.83 13.42 -4.63
CA ASP A 88 4.49 12.08 -5.11
C ASP A 88 3.59 11.27 -4.15
N SER A 89 2.76 11.97 -3.34
CA SER A 89 1.73 11.34 -2.51
C SER A 89 0.54 10.85 -3.35
N PRO A 90 0.04 9.63 -3.10
CA PRO A 90 -1.20 9.13 -3.68
C PRO A 90 -2.40 9.75 -2.95
N LEU A 91 -3.37 10.28 -3.72
CA LEU A 91 -4.64 10.81 -3.22
C LEU A 91 -5.79 10.06 -3.88
N LEU A 92 -6.91 9.89 -3.18
CA LEU A 92 -8.11 9.26 -3.72
C LEU A 92 -9.23 10.29 -3.89
N LEU A 93 -9.86 10.30 -5.05
CA LEU A 93 -11.06 11.09 -5.32
C LEU A 93 -12.27 10.17 -5.34
N THR A 94 -13.14 10.29 -4.34
CA THR A 94 -14.37 9.50 -4.22
C THR A 94 -15.61 10.35 -4.45
N ARG A 95 -16.64 9.80 -5.10
CA ARG A 95 -17.95 10.43 -5.14
C ARG A 95 -18.68 10.26 -3.80
N ASN A 96 -19.32 11.30 -3.32
CA ASN A 96 -20.17 11.23 -2.15
C ASN A 96 -21.51 10.59 -2.57
N HIS A 97 -21.81 9.38 -2.11
CA HIS A 97 -23.09 8.72 -2.37
C HIS A 97 -24.22 9.36 -1.55
N MET A 98 -24.58 10.61 -1.84
CA MET A 98 -25.86 11.17 -1.42
C MET A 98 -26.87 10.96 -2.53
N HIS A 99 -27.87 10.09 -2.32
CA HIS A 99 -29.04 10.01 -3.20
C HIS A 99 -29.82 11.32 -3.12
N ARG A 100 -29.49 12.28 -3.99
CA ARG A 100 -30.39 13.36 -4.38
C ARG A 100 -30.55 13.31 -5.89
N SER A 101 -31.80 13.44 -6.33
CA SER A 101 -32.23 13.26 -7.71
C SER A 101 -31.31 14.00 -8.68
N CYS A 102 -30.70 13.25 -9.62
CA CYS A 102 -29.88 13.81 -10.69
C CYS A 102 -30.71 14.84 -11.46
N SER A 103 -30.39 16.12 -11.30
CA SER A 103 -30.76 17.14 -12.27
C SER A 103 -29.70 17.10 -13.36
N THR A 104 -30.13 17.05 -14.62
CA THR A 104 -29.23 17.11 -15.80
C THR A 104 -28.18 18.22 -15.63
N PRO A 105 -26.88 17.94 -15.80
CA PRO A 105 -25.86 18.96 -15.69
C PRO A 105 -26.01 19.92 -16.87
N CYS A 106 -26.42 21.15 -16.59
CA CYS A 106 -26.45 22.22 -17.57
C CYS A 106 -25.05 22.83 -17.71
N LEU A 107 -24.55 22.79 -18.95
CA LEU A 107 -23.41 23.55 -19.49
C LEU A 107 -22.04 23.22 -18.87
N SER A 108 -21.35 22.23 -19.47
CA SER A 108 -19.90 22.13 -19.39
C SER A 108 -19.25 23.32 -20.13
N PRO A 109 -18.35 24.09 -19.51
CA PRO A 109 -17.64 25.15 -20.21
C PRO A 109 -16.72 24.51 -21.26
N LYS A 110 -16.93 24.83 -22.55
CA LYS A 110 -15.94 24.60 -23.60
C LYS A 110 -14.77 25.58 -23.39
N GLY A 111 -13.97 25.33 -22.36
CA GLY A 111 -12.68 25.99 -22.17
C GLY A 111 -11.69 25.46 -23.21
N LYS A 112 -10.90 26.36 -23.81
CA LYS A 112 -9.82 26.00 -24.75
C LYS A 112 -8.98 24.85 -24.19
N GLU A 113 -8.78 23.82 -25.01
CA GLU A 113 -8.02 22.59 -24.72
C GLU A 113 -6.60 22.91 -24.23
N TYR A 114 -6.44 23.12 -22.93
CA TYR A 114 -5.18 22.82 -22.26
C TYR A 114 -5.23 21.33 -21.93
N GLN A 115 -4.90 20.49 -22.92
CA GLN A 115 -4.62 19.09 -22.68
C GLN A 115 -3.36 19.03 -21.80
N GLN A 116 -3.56 19.02 -20.48
CA GLN A 116 -2.48 18.70 -19.55
C GLN A 116 -2.19 17.21 -19.70
N HIS A 117 -1.42 16.87 -20.74
CA HIS A 117 -0.96 15.51 -20.95
C HIS A 117 -0.13 15.08 -19.74
N ASP A 118 -0.42 13.88 -19.25
CA ASP A 118 0.33 13.26 -18.17
C ASP A 118 1.77 13.01 -18.65
N ARG A 119 2.70 13.94 -18.39
CA ARG A 119 4.14 13.83 -18.72
C ARG A 119 4.88 12.87 -17.78
N SER A 120 4.18 11.86 -17.26
CA SER A 120 4.72 10.91 -16.29
C SER A 120 5.74 9.98 -16.91
N LYS A 121 6.73 9.60 -16.11
CA LYS A 121 7.66 8.53 -16.47
C LYS A 121 6.92 7.20 -16.56
N VAL A 122 7.55 6.22 -17.19
CA VAL A 122 7.02 4.84 -17.27
C VAL A 122 6.75 4.27 -15.88
N ILE A 123 7.67 4.48 -14.93
CA ILE A 123 7.50 4.12 -13.52
C ILE A 123 8.01 5.26 -12.63
N GLU A 124 7.25 5.58 -11.60
CA GLU A 124 7.57 6.57 -10.57
C GLU A 124 7.30 5.98 -9.19
N ILE A 125 8.29 6.05 -8.28
CA ILE A 125 8.13 5.58 -6.90
C ILE A 125 7.27 6.58 -6.14
N LEU A 126 6.24 6.10 -5.43
CA LEU A 126 5.32 6.89 -4.60
C LEU A 126 5.57 6.60 -3.12
N GLY A 127 5.21 7.56 -2.25
CA GLY A 127 5.17 7.32 -0.79
C GLY A 127 6.51 6.88 -0.18
N CYS A 128 7.64 7.29 -0.75
CA CYS A 128 8.95 6.98 -0.21
C CYS A 128 9.81 8.24 -0.11
N SER A 129 10.09 8.68 1.12
CA SER A 129 10.82 9.94 1.37
C SER A 129 12.26 9.90 0.83
N SER A 130 12.88 8.72 0.87
CA SER A 130 14.25 8.50 0.39
C SER A 130 14.42 7.09 -0.19
N PRO A 131 14.08 6.88 -1.48
CA PRO A 131 14.17 5.55 -2.08
C PRO A 131 15.60 5.03 -2.09
N SER A 132 15.77 3.78 -1.67
CA SER A 132 17.08 3.12 -1.59
C SER A 132 17.73 2.94 -2.97
N ALA A 133 19.04 2.67 -3.00
CA ALA A 133 19.75 2.38 -4.24
C ALA A 133 19.12 1.18 -4.97
N THR A 134 18.83 0.11 -4.22
CA THR A 134 18.22 -1.12 -4.74
C THR A 134 16.82 -0.88 -5.32
N MET A 135 16.00 -0.03 -4.68
CA MET A 135 14.69 0.35 -5.25
C MET A 135 14.84 1.06 -6.60
N LYS A 136 15.78 2.00 -6.68
CA LYS A 136 16.06 2.74 -7.91
C LYS A 136 16.64 1.84 -9.00
N GLU A 137 17.45 0.86 -8.64
CA GLU A 137 18.00 -0.13 -9.58
C GLU A 137 16.92 -1.05 -10.15
N LEU A 138 16.06 -1.61 -9.29
CA LEU A 138 14.95 -2.45 -9.75
C LEU A 138 14.04 -1.70 -10.72
N VAL A 139 13.65 -0.46 -10.39
CA VAL A 139 12.84 0.39 -11.30
C VAL A 139 13.58 0.69 -12.60
N LYS A 140 14.90 0.95 -12.55
CA LYS A 140 15.70 1.17 -13.77
C LYS A 140 15.73 -0.06 -14.66
N ASP A 141 15.86 -1.26 -14.10
CA ASP A 141 15.93 -2.49 -14.89
C ASP A 141 14.61 -2.81 -15.57
N ILE A 142 13.49 -2.57 -14.87
CA ILE A 142 12.15 -2.65 -15.48
C ILE A 142 11.99 -1.64 -16.62
N ILE A 143 12.39 -0.38 -16.39
CA ILE A 143 12.31 0.66 -17.44
C ILE A 143 13.17 0.28 -18.65
N LYS A 144 14.37 -0.29 -18.44
CA LYS A 144 15.21 -0.79 -19.53
C LYS A 144 14.52 -1.92 -20.28
N GLY A 145 13.91 -2.89 -19.60
CA GLY A 145 13.15 -3.97 -20.23
C GLY A 145 12.07 -3.43 -21.18
N ILE A 146 11.17 -2.58 -20.65
CA ILE A 146 10.06 -1.98 -21.42
C ILE A 146 10.59 -1.16 -22.61
N THR A 147 11.61 -0.33 -22.40
CA THR A 147 12.18 0.52 -23.47
C THR A 147 12.91 -0.27 -24.55
N ASN A 148 13.30 -1.52 -24.28
CA ASN A 148 13.86 -2.45 -25.26
C ASN A 148 12.81 -3.41 -25.86
N GLY A 149 11.51 -3.14 -25.65
CA GLY A 149 10.41 -3.92 -26.23
C GLY A 149 10.11 -5.23 -25.49
N VAL A 150 10.57 -5.38 -24.25
CA VAL A 150 10.16 -6.50 -23.40
C VAL A 150 8.88 -6.10 -22.66
N ASP A 151 7.75 -6.43 -23.26
CA ASP A 151 6.44 -6.08 -22.74
C ASP A 151 6.07 -6.89 -21.51
N PRO A 152 5.28 -6.33 -20.58
CA PRO A 152 4.83 -7.05 -19.43
C PRO A 152 3.81 -8.16 -19.77
N VAL A 153 3.70 -9.23 -18.96
CA VAL A 153 2.75 -10.34 -19.16
C VAL A 153 1.90 -10.52 -17.91
N ALA A 154 0.59 -10.61 -18.12
CA ALA A 154 -0.38 -10.87 -17.06
C ALA A 154 -0.20 -12.27 -16.47
N ALA A 155 -0.24 -12.37 -15.14
CA ALA A 155 -0.30 -13.62 -14.43
C ALA A 155 -1.67 -14.30 -14.65
N ILE A 156 -1.65 -15.62 -14.80
CA ILE A 156 -2.86 -16.41 -15.07
C ILE A 156 -3.65 -16.64 -13.76
N GLY A 157 -2.97 -16.95 -12.66
CA GLY A 157 -3.57 -17.21 -11.36
C GLY A 157 -3.99 -15.95 -10.58
N GLY A 158 -4.53 -16.17 -9.38
CA GLY A 158 -4.98 -15.13 -8.46
C GLY A 158 -6.35 -14.53 -8.77
N MET A 159 -6.83 -13.69 -7.85
CA MET A 159 -8.16 -13.04 -7.94
C MET A 159 -8.14 -11.62 -8.52
N GLY A 160 -6.95 -11.05 -8.74
CA GLY A 160 -6.77 -9.68 -9.23
C GLY A 160 -5.83 -9.58 -10.44
N GLY A 161 -5.60 -8.35 -10.89
CA GLY A 161 -4.58 -8.02 -11.87
C GLY A 161 -3.18 -8.13 -11.26
N ALA A 162 -2.36 -9.01 -11.80
CA ALA A 162 -0.95 -9.12 -11.48
C ALA A 162 -0.17 -9.31 -12.78
N TYR A 163 0.97 -8.64 -12.89
CA TYR A 163 1.77 -8.61 -14.11
C TYR A 163 3.22 -8.84 -13.74
N TYR A 164 3.84 -9.84 -14.34
CA TYR A 164 5.30 -9.98 -14.25
C TYR A 164 5.92 -8.83 -15.05
N PHE A 165 7.14 -8.45 -14.71
CA PHE A 165 7.98 -7.51 -15.46
C PHE A 165 9.39 -8.12 -15.56
N TRP A 166 10.06 -7.86 -16.69
CA TRP A 166 11.33 -8.48 -17.03
C TRP A 166 12.46 -7.45 -17.14
N ASP A 167 13.69 -7.93 -16.99
CA ASP A 167 14.87 -7.21 -17.45
C ASP A 167 15.11 -7.37 -18.97
N ILE A 168 16.19 -6.78 -19.46
CA ILE A 168 16.60 -6.85 -20.86
C ILE A 168 17.02 -8.26 -21.32
N TRP A 169 17.23 -9.19 -20.39
CA TRP A 169 17.59 -10.58 -20.67
C TRP A 169 16.36 -11.51 -20.61
N GLY A 170 15.16 -10.95 -20.42
CA GLY A 170 13.94 -11.72 -20.33
C GLY A 170 13.84 -12.54 -19.04
N GLN A 171 14.51 -12.13 -17.95
CA GLN A 171 14.31 -12.74 -16.63
C GLN A 171 13.27 -11.93 -15.83
N HIS A 172 12.41 -12.61 -15.06
CA HIS A 172 11.46 -11.95 -14.17
C HIS A 172 12.21 -11.16 -13.09
N VAL A 173 11.92 -9.87 -12.97
CA VAL A 173 12.52 -9.00 -11.94
C VAL A 173 11.51 -8.49 -10.92
N ALA A 174 10.25 -8.34 -11.31
CA ALA A 174 9.20 -7.83 -10.43
C ALA A 174 7.82 -8.36 -10.81
N ILE A 175 6.91 -8.29 -9.85
CA ILE A 175 5.47 -8.43 -10.02
C ILE A 175 4.85 -7.09 -9.67
N ILE A 176 3.99 -6.58 -10.54
CA ILE A 176 3.22 -5.36 -10.31
C ILE A 176 1.74 -5.71 -10.23
N LYS A 177 1.06 -5.26 -9.16
CA LYS A 177 -0.38 -5.44 -8.96
C LYS A 177 -1.07 -4.07 -8.85
N PRO A 178 -1.81 -3.62 -9.88
CA PRO A 178 -2.55 -2.35 -9.83
C PRO A 178 -3.65 -2.35 -8.79
N THR A 179 -3.79 -1.25 -8.03
CA THR A 179 -4.76 -1.14 -6.93
C THR A 179 -6.21 -1.17 -7.43
N ASP A 180 -6.46 -0.70 -8.65
CA ASP A 180 -7.78 -0.71 -9.26
C ASP A 180 -8.14 -2.02 -9.98
N GLU A 181 -7.24 -3.00 -9.95
CA GLU A 181 -7.43 -4.34 -10.50
C GLU A 181 -7.46 -5.42 -9.42
N GLU A 182 -7.44 -5.03 -8.14
CA GLU A 182 -7.63 -5.90 -6.98
C GLU A 182 -8.99 -6.62 -7.01
N PRO A 183 -9.20 -7.69 -6.22
CA PRO A 183 -10.53 -8.26 -6.03
C PRO A 183 -11.56 -7.19 -5.62
N CYS A 184 -12.73 -7.24 -6.26
CA CYS A 184 -13.82 -6.27 -6.15
C CYS A 184 -13.56 -4.89 -6.80
N ALA A 185 -12.33 -4.59 -7.24
CA ALA A 185 -11.95 -3.31 -7.82
C ALA A 185 -12.57 -3.07 -9.21
N PRO A 186 -12.77 -1.79 -9.61
CA PRO A 186 -13.55 -1.43 -10.78
C PRO A 186 -12.93 -1.88 -12.10
N ASN A 187 -11.63 -2.20 -12.16
CA ASN A 187 -10.94 -2.65 -13.36
C ASN A 187 -10.37 -4.07 -13.21
N ASN A 188 -10.88 -4.89 -12.29
CA ASN A 188 -10.42 -6.26 -12.12
C ASN A 188 -10.52 -7.10 -13.43
N PRO A 189 -9.41 -7.64 -13.97
CA PRO A 189 -9.40 -8.39 -15.23
C PRO A 189 -9.95 -9.81 -15.11
N LYS A 190 -10.16 -10.31 -13.89
CA LYS A 190 -10.65 -11.67 -13.62
C LYS A 190 -12.18 -11.73 -13.47
N GLY A 191 -12.85 -10.60 -13.62
CA GLY A 191 -14.31 -10.50 -13.51
C GLY A 191 -14.83 -10.42 -12.08
N PHE A 192 -13.96 -10.42 -11.06
CA PHE A 192 -14.34 -10.16 -9.66
C PHE A 192 -14.53 -8.66 -9.44
N VAL A 193 -15.40 -8.03 -10.23
CA VAL A 193 -15.81 -6.63 -10.07
C VAL A 193 -17.03 -6.53 -9.16
N GLY A 194 -17.28 -5.36 -8.57
CA GLY A 194 -18.53 -5.16 -7.82
C GLY A 194 -18.59 -3.94 -6.92
N THR A 195 -17.49 -3.20 -6.76
CA THR A 195 -17.46 -1.98 -5.94
C THR A 195 -16.47 -0.96 -6.49
N THR A 196 -16.41 0.20 -5.84
CA THR A 196 -15.48 1.30 -6.14
C THR A 196 -14.35 1.35 -5.12
N LEU A 197 -13.26 2.04 -5.46
CA LEU A 197 -12.12 2.18 -4.54
C LEU A 197 -12.53 2.91 -3.25
N GLY A 198 -11.97 2.46 -2.13
CA GLY A 198 -12.25 3.00 -0.80
C GLY A 198 -13.54 2.48 -0.15
N GLN A 199 -14.30 1.60 -0.81
CA GLN A 199 -15.40 0.85 -0.18
C GLN A 199 -14.88 -0.46 0.46
N PRO A 200 -15.62 -1.07 1.39
CA PRO A 200 -15.27 -2.38 1.94
C PRO A 200 -15.07 -3.44 0.84
N GLY A 201 -14.00 -4.22 0.94
CA GLY A 201 -13.64 -5.26 -0.01
C GLY A 201 -14.08 -6.66 0.41
N LEU A 202 -13.33 -7.67 -0.02
CA LEU A 202 -13.58 -9.09 0.30
C LEU A 202 -13.63 -9.32 1.81
N LYS A 203 -12.67 -8.75 2.54
CA LYS A 203 -12.70 -8.59 4.00
C LYS A 203 -13.28 -7.23 4.32
N ARG A 204 -14.30 -7.16 5.18
CA ARG A 204 -15.00 -5.88 5.46
C ARG A 204 -14.10 -4.83 6.09
N SER A 205 -13.09 -5.27 6.84
CA SER A 205 -12.08 -4.42 7.49
C SER A 205 -10.95 -3.96 6.58
N ILE A 206 -10.97 -4.32 5.29
CA ILE A 206 -9.99 -3.93 4.29
C ILE A 206 -10.73 -3.34 3.08
N ARG A 207 -10.41 -2.09 2.73
CA ARG A 207 -11.06 -1.41 1.61
C ARG A 207 -10.43 -1.80 0.29
N VAL A 208 -11.23 -1.75 -0.77
CA VAL A 208 -10.78 -2.03 -2.13
C VAL A 208 -9.80 -0.96 -2.60
N GLY A 209 -8.68 -1.40 -3.18
CA GLY A 209 -7.57 -0.54 -3.57
C GLY A 209 -6.52 -0.35 -2.48
N GLU A 210 -6.70 -0.96 -1.30
CA GLU A 210 -5.76 -0.86 -0.18
C GLU A 210 -4.90 -2.10 0.03
N ILE A 211 -5.18 -3.22 -0.66
CA ILE A 211 -4.42 -4.47 -0.51
C ILE A 211 -2.95 -4.22 -0.86
N GLY A 212 -2.69 -3.51 -1.96
CA GLY A 212 -1.32 -3.21 -2.37
C GLY A 212 -0.53 -2.35 -1.38
N PHE A 213 -1.19 -1.44 -0.66
CA PHE A 213 -0.54 -0.63 0.36
C PHE A 213 -0.11 -1.49 1.55
N ARG A 214 -0.90 -2.50 1.93
CA ARG A 214 -0.63 -3.42 3.03
C ARG A 214 0.58 -4.32 2.75
N GLU A 215 0.81 -4.69 1.50
CA GLU A 215 2.06 -5.36 1.11
C GLU A 215 3.30 -4.48 1.34
N VAL A 216 3.22 -3.19 1.04
CA VAL A 216 4.32 -2.25 1.34
C VAL A 216 4.52 -2.11 2.85
N VAL A 217 3.43 -2.06 3.63
CA VAL A 217 3.50 -2.02 5.10
C VAL A 217 4.27 -3.23 5.64
N ALA A 218 3.97 -4.44 5.17
CA ALA A 218 4.67 -5.64 5.61
C ALA A 218 6.18 -5.58 5.33
N TYR A 219 6.59 -5.08 4.15
CA TYR A 219 8.00 -4.86 3.85
C TYR A 219 8.66 -3.82 4.76
N LEU A 220 7.99 -2.70 5.04
CA LEU A 220 8.52 -1.65 5.91
C LEU A 220 8.65 -2.11 7.37
N LEU A 221 7.72 -2.95 7.84
CA LEU A 221 7.73 -3.51 9.19
C LEU A 221 8.69 -4.70 9.35
N ASP A 222 9.20 -5.28 8.26
CA ASP A 222 10.22 -6.33 8.32
C ASP A 222 11.61 -5.74 8.62
N HIS A 223 11.84 -5.38 9.88
CA HIS A 223 13.05 -4.68 10.30
C HIS A 223 14.30 -5.49 9.98
N LYS A 224 15.26 -4.87 9.29
CA LYS A 224 16.50 -5.52 8.85
C LYS A 224 16.24 -6.76 7.96
N ASN A 225 15.04 -6.88 7.38
CA ASN A 225 14.63 -8.01 6.56
C ASN A 225 14.70 -9.35 7.33
N PHE A 226 14.20 -9.36 8.57
CA PHE A 226 14.28 -10.49 9.50
C PHE A 226 13.40 -11.66 9.05
N ALA A 227 12.15 -11.39 8.63
CA ALA A 227 11.22 -12.36 8.04
C ALA A 227 11.57 -12.69 6.58
N GLY A 228 12.19 -11.74 5.87
CA GLY A 228 12.63 -11.92 4.49
C GLY A 228 11.59 -11.49 3.46
N VAL A 229 10.74 -10.49 3.77
CA VAL A 229 9.75 -9.95 2.82
C VAL A 229 10.48 -9.36 1.61
N PRO A 230 10.17 -9.79 0.38
CA PRO A 230 10.80 -9.23 -0.82
C PRO A 230 10.63 -7.71 -0.90
N LEU A 231 11.60 -7.04 -1.53
CA LEU A 231 11.57 -5.60 -1.74
C LEU A 231 10.23 -5.18 -2.36
N THR A 232 9.43 -4.43 -1.61
CA THR A 232 8.09 -4.02 -2.03
C THR A 232 7.95 -2.50 -1.92
N MET A 233 7.41 -1.86 -2.95
CA MET A 233 7.22 -0.41 -2.97
C MET A 233 5.95 -0.03 -3.72
N LEU A 234 5.43 1.16 -3.42
CA LEU A 234 4.32 1.74 -4.16
C LEU A 234 4.85 2.50 -5.39
N VAL A 235 4.21 2.32 -6.54
CA VAL A 235 4.58 3.00 -7.78
C VAL A 235 3.36 3.56 -8.50
N LYS A 236 3.57 4.63 -9.26
CA LYS A 236 2.74 4.97 -10.41
C LYS A 236 3.41 4.37 -11.64
N VAL A 237 2.67 3.61 -12.43
CA VAL A 237 3.18 2.93 -13.62
C VAL A 237 2.28 3.24 -14.81
N ASN A 238 2.88 3.43 -15.99
CA ASN A 238 2.17 3.72 -17.23
C ASN A 238 2.50 2.65 -18.27
N HIS A 239 1.52 1.82 -18.62
CA HIS A 239 1.67 0.77 -19.62
C HIS A 239 0.32 0.39 -20.26
N SER A 240 0.32 -0.08 -21.51
CA SER A 240 -0.90 -0.50 -22.24
C SER A 240 -1.42 -1.88 -21.82
N VAL A 241 -0.61 -2.66 -21.09
CA VAL A 241 -0.96 -4.02 -20.62
C VAL A 241 -2.06 -4.01 -19.54
N PHE A 242 -2.21 -2.90 -18.83
CA PHE A 242 -3.14 -2.81 -17.70
C PHE A 242 -4.58 -2.80 -18.17
N HIS A 243 -5.42 -3.46 -17.39
CA HIS A 243 -6.81 -3.64 -17.72
C HIS A 243 -7.63 -2.39 -17.37
N VAL A 244 -8.56 -2.03 -18.25
CA VAL A 244 -9.51 -0.93 -18.04
C VAL A 244 -10.87 -1.38 -18.54
N ASN A 245 -11.88 -1.35 -17.67
CA ASN A 245 -13.23 -1.75 -18.04
C ASN A 245 -13.88 -0.71 -18.99
N GLU A 246 -14.47 -1.19 -20.08
CA GLU A 246 -15.05 -0.35 -21.14
C GLU A 246 -16.29 0.43 -20.66
N ASP A 247 -17.06 -0.10 -19.70
CA ASP A 247 -18.29 0.53 -19.17
C ASP A 247 -18.06 1.83 -18.38
N ASN A 248 -16.86 2.07 -17.87
CA ASN A 248 -16.50 3.32 -17.20
C ASN A 248 -16.15 4.46 -18.18
N CYS A 249 -16.13 4.17 -19.49
CA CYS A 249 -15.78 5.11 -20.54
C CYS A 249 -17.00 5.57 -21.34
N ASN A 250 -17.98 6.20 -20.69
CA ASN A 250 -19.04 6.91 -21.42
C ASN A 250 -18.42 8.05 -22.24
N ASN A 251 -18.35 7.85 -23.57
CA ASN A 251 -18.01 8.82 -24.63
C ASN A 251 -16.57 8.90 -25.16
N MET A 252 -15.91 7.77 -25.49
CA MET A 252 -14.83 7.80 -26.50
C MET A 252 -14.95 6.64 -27.49
N THR A 253 -15.70 6.87 -28.57
CA THR A 253 -15.70 6.02 -29.76
C THR A 253 -14.36 6.20 -30.48
N ASN A 254 -13.47 5.22 -30.32
CA ASN A 254 -12.07 5.09 -30.79
C ASN A 254 -11.04 5.27 -29.68
N ARG A 255 -10.87 4.24 -28.84
CA ARG A 255 -9.58 4.02 -28.19
C ARG A 255 -8.78 3.04 -29.01
N ASP A 256 -7.61 3.49 -29.43
CA ASP A 256 -6.55 2.61 -29.93
C ASP A 256 -6.09 1.75 -28.74
N ARG A 257 -6.14 0.42 -28.87
CA ARG A 257 -5.69 -0.53 -27.82
C ARG A 257 -4.21 -0.38 -27.46
N SER A 258 -3.49 0.49 -28.17
CA SER A 258 -2.11 0.90 -27.93
C SER A 258 -1.95 1.98 -26.85
N GLN A 259 -3.02 2.60 -26.35
CA GLN A 259 -2.92 3.71 -25.42
C GLN A 259 -2.50 3.24 -24.03
N ALA A 260 -1.35 3.74 -23.54
CA ALA A 260 -0.86 3.41 -22.21
C ALA A 260 -1.76 3.98 -21.09
N HIS A 261 -1.92 3.20 -20.02
CA HIS A 261 -2.76 3.54 -18.87
C HIS A 261 -1.91 3.77 -17.62
N SER A 262 -2.10 4.93 -16.99
CA SER A 262 -1.52 5.26 -15.69
C SER A 262 -2.28 4.54 -14.58
N LYS A 263 -1.59 3.75 -13.76
CA LYS A 263 -2.11 3.05 -12.58
C LYS A 263 -1.25 3.33 -11.34
N ILE A 264 -1.87 3.32 -10.17
CA ILE A 264 -1.16 3.17 -8.89
C ILE A 264 -1.10 1.66 -8.63
N ALA A 265 0.07 1.16 -8.28
CA ALA A 265 0.29 -0.26 -8.13
C ALA A 265 1.33 -0.54 -7.04
N LEU A 266 1.25 -1.72 -6.44
CA LEU A 266 2.38 -2.29 -5.72
C LEU A 266 3.36 -2.86 -6.73
N LEU A 267 4.65 -2.73 -6.43
CA LEU A 267 5.74 -3.39 -7.14
C LEU A 267 6.53 -4.19 -6.12
N GLN A 268 6.53 -5.51 -6.27
CA GLN A 268 7.30 -6.44 -5.45
C GLN A 268 8.39 -7.11 -6.28
N GLN A 269 9.59 -7.19 -5.74
CA GLN A 269 10.69 -7.91 -6.37
C GLN A 269 10.31 -9.37 -6.58
N PHE A 270 10.53 -9.88 -7.79
CA PHE A 270 10.38 -11.30 -8.07
C PHE A 270 11.55 -12.06 -7.46
N ILE A 271 11.23 -13.10 -6.70
CA ILE A 271 12.20 -13.99 -6.09
C ILE A 271 12.06 -15.35 -6.78
N PRO A 272 13.08 -15.81 -7.54
CA PRO A 272 13.11 -17.17 -8.06
C PRO A 272 12.83 -18.21 -6.97
N HIS A 273 12.04 -19.23 -7.22
CA HIS A 273 11.70 -20.23 -6.21
C HIS A 273 11.37 -21.54 -6.91
N ASP A 274 11.39 -22.63 -6.16
CA ASP A 274 11.16 -23.96 -6.71
C ASP A 274 9.69 -24.37 -6.59
N TYR A 275 9.05 -24.02 -5.48
CA TYR A 275 7.65 -24.36 -5.15
C TYR A 275 7.17 -23.49 -3.97
N ASP A 276 5.92 -23.69 -3.53
CA ASP A 276 5.39 -23.10 -2.30
C ASP A 276 5.20 -24.14 -1.19
N ALA A 277 5.04 -23.69 0.06
CA ALA A 277 5.00 -24.58 1.21
C ALA A 277 3.76 -25.50 1.27
N SER A 278 2.76 -25.33 0.38
CA SER A 278 1.63 -26.24 0.27
C SER A 278 1.92 -27.51 -0.56
N ASP A 279 2.96 -27.47 -1.41
CA ASP A 279 3.31 -28.58 -2.30
C ASP A 279 3.97 -29.78 -1.58
N HIS A 280 4.57 -29.55 -0.41
CA HIS A 280 5.37 -30.54 0.32
C HIS A 280 5.08 -30.55 1.83
N GLY A 281 5.47 -31.63 2.50
CA GLY A 281 5.36 -31.73 3.96
C GLY A 281 6.18 -30.66 4.68
N THR A 282 5.56 -29.98 5.64
CA THR A 282 6.15 -28.81 6.31
C THR A 282 7.28 -29.15 7.29
N SER A 283 7.48 -30.42 7.64
CA SER A 283 8.44 -30.86 8.65
C SER A 283 9.91 -30.56 8.32
N SER A 284 10.28 -30.37 7.05
CA SER A 284 11.65 -30.04 6.64
C SER A 284 11.93 -28.54 6.58
N LEU A 285 10.93 -27.68 6.83
CA LEU A 285 11.09 -26.24 6.76
C LEU A 285 11.89 -25.72 7.99
N PRO A 286 12.88 -24.83 7.81
CA PRO A 286 13.68 -24.30 8.91
C PRO A 286 12.84 -23.61 9.99
N ILE A 287 13.06 -24.01 11.24
CA ILE A 287 12.36 -23.47 12.42
C ILE A 287 12.49 -21.94 12.48
N SER A 288 13.71 -21.43 12.35
CA SER A 288 13.97 -19.98 12.41
C SER A 288 13.22 -19.21 11.34
N SER A 289 13.04 -19.77 10.14
CA SER A 289 12.26 -19.11 9.09
C SER A 289 10.78 -19.03 9.46
N ILE A 290 10.20 -20.10 10.02
CA ILE A 290 8.82 -20.09 10.50
C ILE A 290 8.65 -19.08 11.63
N HIS A 291 9.56 -19.06 12.60
CA HIS A 291 9.54 -18.10 13.70
C HIS A 291 9.58 -16.66 13.22
N ARG A 292 10.54 -16.33 12.34
CA ARG A 292 10.71 -14.97 11.81
C ARG A 292 9.47 -14.49 11.05
N ILE A 293 8.88 -15.37 10.25
CA ILE A 293 7.65 -15.07 9.49
C ILE A 293 6.45 -14.93 10.43
N GLY A 294 6.27 -15.87 11.37
CA GLY A 294 5.19 -15.83 12.35
C GLY A 294 5.24 -14.61 13.26
N ILE A 295 6.44 -14.16 13.66
CA ILE A 295 6.66 -12.91 14.39
C ILE A 295 6.12 -11.71 13.60
N LEU A 296 6.43 -11.64 12.30
CA LEU A 296 5.89 -10.57 11.44
C LEU A 296 4.37 -10.69 11.30
N ASP A 297 3.87 -11.88 10.98
CA ASP A 297 2.44 -12.15 10.78
C ASP A 297 1.59 -11.80 12.01
N ILE A 298 2.08 -12.08 13.22
CA ILE A 298 1.45 -11.66 14.47
C ILE A 298 1.40 -10.13 14.55
N ARG A 299 2.53 -9.43 14.34
CA ARG A 299 2.58 -7.96 14.44
C ARG A 299 1.62 -7.29 13.47
N ILE A 300 1.56 -7.80 12.25
CA ILE A 300 0.70 -7.25 11.20
C ILE A 300 -0.71 -7.81 11.24
N PHE A 301 -1.04 -8.71 12.17
CA PHE A 301 -2.34 -9.37 12.26
C PHE A 301 -2.77 -9.94 10.89
N ASN A 302 -1.95 -10.83 10.34
CA ASN A 302 -2.20 -11.41 9.02
C ASN A 302 -3.46 -12.29 9.05
N THR A 303 -4.42 -12.02 8.17
CA THR A 303 -5.68 -12.77 8.10
C THR A 303 -5.70 -13.84 7.00
N ASP A 304 -4.55 -14.08 6.36
CA ASP A 304 -4.42 -15.00 5.22
C ASP A 304 -3.02 -15.61 5.09
N ARG A 305 -2.36 -15.99 6.20
CA ARG A 305 -1.09 -16.73 6.10
C ARG A 305 -1.34 -18.22 5.92
N HIS A 306 -1.21 -18.69 4.69
CA HIS A 306 -1.21 -20.12 4.33
C HIS A 306 0.09 -20.56 3.61
N GLY A 307 0.28 -21.86 3.39
CA GLY A 307 1.46 -22.46 2.76
C GLY A 307 1.72 -21.94 1.35
N GLY A 308 0.65 -21.71 0.57
CA GLY A 308 0.74 -21.05 -0.74
C GLY A 308 1.31 -19.63 -0.72
N ASN A 309 1.34 -18.95 0.43
CA ASN A 309 1.92 -17.61 0.58
C ASN A 309 3.38 -17.67 1.06
N LEU A 310 3.99 -18.86 1.08
CA LEU A 310 5.35 -19.10 1.53
C LEU A 310 6.14 -19.80 0.43
N LEU A 311 6.93 -19.03 -0.32
CA LEU A 311 7.77 -19.57 -1.37
C LEU A 311 8.96 -20.30 -0.77
N VAL A 312 9.34 -21.40 -1.40
CA VAL A 312 10.46 -22.25 -0.98
C VAL A 312 11.52 -22.24 -2.06
N ARG A 313 12.77 -21.98 -1.65
CA ARG A 313 13.95 -22.10 -2.51
C ARG A 313 14.97 -23.03 -1.87
N ASN A 314 15.37 -24.05 -2.61
CA ASN A 314 16.47 -24.94 -2.25
C ASN A 314 17.79 -24.31 -2.71
N LEU A 315 18.76 -24.22 -1.78
CA LEU A 315 20.07 -23.62 -2.03
C LEU A 315 21.14 -24.68 -2.41
N ASP A 316 20.72 -25.94 -2.55
CA ASP A 316 21.62 -27.07 -2.80
C ASP A 316 21.96 -27.24 -4.28
N ASN A 317 23.09 -26.68 -4.70
CA ASN A 317 23.73 -26.98 -5.99
C ASN A 317 24.69 -28.19 -5.90
N GLY A 318 24.22 -29.33 -5.39
CA GLY A 318 24.92 -30.61 -5.54
C GLY A 318 26.13 -30.88 -4.63
N SER A 319 26.27 -30.20 -3.49
CA SER A 319 27.28 -30.55 -2.48
C SER A 319 26.65 -31.31 -1.31
N SER A 320 27.08 -32.55 -1.12
CA SER A 320 26.69 -33.52 -0.09
C SER A 320 26.91 -33.04 1.35
N ARG A 321 26.16 -32.02 1.80
CA ARG A 321 26.01 -31.66 3.22
C ARG A 321 24.65 -32.17 3.68
N PHE A 322 24.62 -32.73 4.89
CA PHE A 322 23.51 -33.50 5.44
C PHE A 322 22.23 -32.69 5.78
N GLU A 323 22.15 -31.42 5.40
CA GLU A 323 20.93 -30.61 5.51
C GLU A 323 20.80 -29.76 4.26
N ALA A 324 19.75 -30.01 3.48
CA ALA A 324 19.41 -29.14 2.38
C ALA A 324 19.10 -27.75 2.92
N GLN A 325 19.87 -26.75 2.48
CA GLN A 325 19.63 -25.38 2.92
C GLN A 325 18.42 -24.84 2.17
N THR A 326 17.26 -24.93 2.81
CA THR A 326 16.02 -24.36 2.31
C THR A 326 15.85 -22.93 2.82
N LYS A 327 15.41 -22.02 1.95
CA LYS A 327 15.01 -20.66 2.32
C LYS A 327 13.51 -20.50 2.09
N LEU A 328 12.80 -19.99 3.10
CA LEU A 328 11.41 -19.54 2.93
C LEU A 328 11.36 -18.04 2.68
N ILE A 329 10.42 -17.63 1.84
CA ILE A 329 10.18 -16.24 1.48
C ILE A 329 8.68 -15.96 1.64
N PRO A 330 8.28 -15.12 2.61
CA PRO A 330 6.89 -14.76 2.77
C PRO A 330 6.47 -13.77 1.69
N ILE A 331 5.34 -14.05 1.04
CA ILE A 331 4.70 -13.17 0.06
C ILE A 331 3.25 -12.93 0.44
N ASP A 332 2.57 -12.11 -0.36
CA ASP A 332 1.12 -11.89 -0.31
C ASP A 332 0.58 -11.46 1.06
N HIS A 333 1.04 -10.28 1.51
CA HIS A 333 0.61 -9.69 2.79
C HIS A 333 -0.61 -8.77 2.63
N GLY A 334 -1.36 -8.91 1.54
CA GLY A 334 -2.41 -7.99 1.18
C GLY A 334 -3.59 -7.93 2.17
N LEU A 335 -3.79 -9.01 2.94
CA LEU A 335 -4.85 -9.15 3.94
C LEU A 335 -4.35 -9.04 5.39
N CYS A 336 -3.39 -8.14 5.65
CA CYS A 336 -2.92 -7.80 6.99
C CYS A 336 -3.45 -6.45 7.51
N LEU A 337 -3.33 -6.20 8.81
CA LEU A 337 -3.67 -4.96 9.54
C LEU A 337 -5.12 -4.49 9.39
N PRO A 338 -6.13 -5.35 9.60
CA PRO A 338 -7.53 -4.97 9.43
C PRO A 338 -7.93 -3.74 10.26
N GLU A 339 -8.93 -2.97 9.83
CA GLU A 339 -9.47 -1.82 10.59
C GLU A 339 -10.18 -2.22 11.90
N SER A 340 -10.53 -3.50 12.05
CA SER A 340 -11.14 -4.07 13.25
C SER A 340 -10.55 -5.45 13.52
N LEU A 341 -10.60 -5.93 14.76
CA LEU A 341 -10.26 -7.31 15.05
C LEU A 341 -11.20 -8.24 14.27
N GLU A 342 -10.59 -9.14 13.51
CA GLU A 342 -11.22 -10.26 12.82
C GLU A 342 -10.48 -11.54 13.26
N ASP A 343 -10.92 -12.70 12.80
CA ASP A 343 -10.15 -13.92 13.01
C ASP A 343 -8.91 -13.91 12.10
N PRO A 344 -7.68 -13.90 12.65
CA PRO A 344 -6.48 -14.07 11.84
C PRO A 344 -6.41 -15.49 11.28
N TYR A 345 -5.61 -15.68 10.23
CA TYR A 345 -5.37 -17.02 9.69
C TYR A 345 -3.89 -17.30 9.65
N PHE A 346 -3.46 -18.24 10.49
CA PHE A 346 -2.06 -18.61 10.68
C PHE A 346 -1.91 -20.12 10.52
N GLU A 347 -1.62 -20.60 9.32
CA GLU A 347 -1.45 -22.04 9.09
C GLU A 347 -0.28 -22.63 9.90
N TRP A 348 0.76 -21.83 10.15
CA TRP A 348 1.94 -22.24 10.92
C TRP A 348 1.65 -22.59 12.39
N ILE A 349 0.47 -22.27 12.94
CA ILE A 349 0.07 -22.73 14.29
C ILE A 349 0.05 -24.26 14.35
N HIS A 350 -0.29 -24.91 13.22
CA HIS A 350 -0.39 -26.35 13.14
C HIS A 350 0.93 -27.04 12.75
N TRP A 351 2.00 -26.27 12.59
CA TRP A 351 3.30 -26.80 12.18
C TRP A 351 4.16 -27.09 13.42
N PRO A 352 4.85 -28.25 13.49
CA PRO A 352 5.64 -28.62 14.67
C PRO A 352 6.66 -27.57 15.10
N GLN A 353 7.19 -26.80 14.13
CA GLN A 353 8.12 -25.71 14.37
C GLN A 353 7.53 -24.63 15.28
N GLY A 354 6.23 -24.32 15.15
CA GLY A 354 5.57 -23.28 15.94
C GLY A 354 5.54 -23.59 17.45
N SER A 355 5.59 -24.87 17.82
CA SER A 355 5.61 -25.31 19.22
C SER A 355 7.01 -25.36 19.84
N ILE A 356 8.04 -24.94 19.09
CA ILE A 356 9.42 -24.85 19.58
C ILE A 356 9.62 -23.47 20.23
N PRO A 357 10.30 -23.38 21.39
CA PRO A 357 10.60 -22.08 22.00
C PRO A 357 11.41 -21.17 21.07
N PHE A 358 11.15 -19.87 21.14
CA PHE A 358 11.96 -18.88 20.44
C PHE A 358 13.43 -18.97 20.83
N SER A 359 14.30 -18.79 19.84
CA SER A 359 15.73 -18.63 20.07
C SER A 359 16.05 -17.29 20.74
N LYS A 360 17.27 -17.16 21.29
CA LYS A 360 17.73 -15.91 21.89
C LYS A 360 17.72 -14.74 20.90
N GLU A 361 18.08 -14.99 19.64
CA GLU A 361 18.07 -13.97 18.58
C GLU A 361 16.64 -13.47 18.32
N GLU A 362 15.68 -14.39 18.26
CA GLU A 362 14.26 -14.07 18.05
C GLU A 362 13.66 -13.29 19.23
N LEU A 363 13.98 -13.68 20.47
CA LEU A 363 13.54 -12.97 21.66
C LEU A 363 14.14 -11.56 21.75
N GLU A 364 15.42 -11.40 21.39
CA GLU A 364 16.08 -10.09 21.33
C GLU A 364 15.45 -9.20 20.25
N TYR A 365 15.16 -9.77 19.07
CA TYR A 365 14.43 -9.07 18.02
C TYR A 365 13.04 -8.61 18.49
N ILE A 366 12.24 -9.49 19.10
CA ILE A 366 10.90 -9.16 19.61
C ILE A 366 10.98 -8.05 20.67
N LYS A 367 11.94 -8.15 21.59
CA LYS A 367 12.14 -7.15 22.65
C LYS A 367 12.44 -5.76 22.10
N ASP A 368 13.22 -5.68 21.02
CA ASP A 368 13.65 -4.42 20.41
C ASP A 368 12.57 -3.72 19.55
N LEU A 369 11.47 -4.41 19.23
CA LEU A 369 10.36 -3.82 18.46
C LEU A 369 9.73 -2.62 19.19
N ASP A 370 9.48 -1.53 18.46
CA ASP A 370 8.88 -0.31 19.00
C ASP A 370 7.65 0.08 18.16
N PRO A 371 6.44 -0.34 18.57
CA PRO A 371 5.25 -0.10 17.77
C PRO A 371 4.91 1.38 17.59
N ILE A 372 5.39 2.27 18.47
CA ILE A 372 5.13 3.71 18.35
C ILE A 372 6.00 4.30 17.24
N LYS A 373 7.29 3.95 17.21
CA LYS A 373 8.17 4.34 16.10
C LYS A 373 7.71 3.76 14.76
N ASP A 374 7.21 2.53 14.77
CA ASP A 374 6.67 1.90 13.56
C ASP A 374 5.46 2.67 13.03
N VAL A 375 4.53 3.05 13.90
CA VAL A 375 3.37 3.88 13.54
C VAL A 375 3.80 5.26 13.01
N GLU A 376 4.78 5.91 13.64
CA GLU A 376 5.31 7.19 13.16
C GLU A 376 5.92 7.05 11.76
N MET A 377 6.70 5.99 11.52
CA MET A 377 7.26 5.69 10.20
C MET A 377 6.15 5.44 9.16
N LEU A 378 5.13 4.64 9.49
CA LEU A 378 4.04 4.34 8.56
C LEU A 378 3.20 5.58 8.22
N ARG A 379 2.92 6.46 9.17
CA ARG A 379 2.25 7.75 8.89
C ARG A 379 3.05 8.63 7.93
N MET A 380 4.38 8.50 7.94
CA MET A 380 5.29 9.29 7.12
C MET A 380 5.44 8.75 5.70
N GLU A 381 5.56 7.42 5.56
CA GLU A 381 5.78 6.75 4.27
C GLU A 381 4.45 6.37 3.58
N LEU A 382 3.47 5.86 4.32
CA LEU A 382 2.18 5.38 3.81
C LEU A 382 0.99 6.05 4.52
N PRO A 383 0.82 7.37 4.38
CA PRO A 383 -0.26 8.14 5.03
C PRO A 383 -1.68 7.73 4.62
N THR A 384 -1.83 6.82 3.65
CA THR A 384 -3.11 6.21 3.28
C THR A 384 -3.57 5.14 4.26
N ILE A 385 -2.70 4.61 5.12
CA ILE A 385 -3.09 3.62 6.13
C ILE A 385 -3.95 4.28 7.23
N HIS A 386 -5.07 3.63 7.56
CA HIS A 386 -6.03 4.17 8.53
C HIS A 386 -5.52 4.02 9.97
N GLU A 387 -5.91 4.96 10.84
CA GLU A 387 -5.57 4.94 12.27
C GLU A 387 -6.09 3.68 12.97
N ALA A 388 -7.17 3.09 12.46
CA ALA A 388 -7.69 1.84 12.98
C ALA A 388 -6.73 0.66 12.77
N SER A 389 -6.15 0.55 11.58
CA SER A 389 -5.10 -0.43 11.26
C SER A 389 -3.83 -0.21 12.09
N LEU A 390 -3.44 1.06 12.31
CA LEU A 390 -2.28 1.39 13.15
C LEU A 390 -2.49 0.98 14.62
N ARG A 391 -3.71 1.08 15.15
CA ARG A 391 -4.03 0.56 16.49
C ARG A 391 -3.87 -0.96 16.58
N VAL A 392 -4.26 -1.70 15.54
CA VAL A 392 -4.09 -3.16 15.49
C VAL A 392 -2.60 -3.52 15.49
N LEU A 393 -1.75 -2.79 14.75
CA LEU A 393 -0.29 -2.99 14.79
C LEU A 393 0.27 -2.81 16.21
N VAL A 394 -0.12 -1.72 16.88
CA VAL A 394 0.36 -1.41 18.25
C VAL A 394 -0.07 -2.50 19.21
N LEU A 395 -1.36 -2.84 19.19
CA LEU A 395 -1.93 -3.88 20.05
C LEU A 395 -1.21 -5.23 19.85
N SER A 396 -1.10 -5.68 18.60
CA SER A 396 -0.54 -7.00 18.27
C SER A 396 0.95 -7.08 18.57
N THR A 397 1.69 -5.98 18.37
CA THR A 397 3.12 -5.91 18.75
C THR A 397 3.29 -5.94 20.26
N ILE A 398 2.47 -5.21 21.03
CA ILE A 398 2.53 -5.27 22.50
C ILE A 398 2.19 -6.68 22.98
N PHE A 399 1.12 -7.29 22.44
CA PHE A 399 0.70 -8.64 22.78
C PHE A 399 1.81 -9.67 22.54
N LEU A 400 2.45 -9.62 21.37
CA LEU A 400 3.61 -10.46 21.04
C LEU A 400 4.73 -10.33 22.08
N LYS A 401 5.07 -9.09 22.46
CA LYS A 401 6.17 -8.83 23.41
C LYS A 401 5.88 -9.38 24.80
N GLU A 402 4.66 -9.17 25.30
CA GLU A 402 4.25 -9.67 26.62
C GLU A 402 4.18 -11.21 26.64
N ALA A 403 3.62 -11.82 25.59
CA ALA A 403 3.50 -13.27 25.49
C ALA A 403 4.89 -13.94 25.36
N ALA A 404 5.78 -13.38 24.52
CA ALA A 404 7.15 -13.88 24.39
C ALA A 404 7.95 -13.72 25.70
N THR A 405 7.76 -12.62 26.44
CA THR A 405 8.38 -12.41 27.76
C THR A 405 7.88 -13.43 28.79
N SER A 406 6.62 -13.85 28.66
CA SER A 406 5.99 -14.88 29.50
C SER A 406 6.39 -16.31 29.11
N GLY A 407 7.20 -16.48 28.06
CA GLY A 407 7.73 -17.77 27.63
C GLY A 407 6.84 -18.55 26.67
N HIS A 408 5.80 -17.91 26.09
CA HIS A 408 4.97 -18.56 25.09
C HIS A 408 5.72 -18.79 23.76
N CYS A 409 5.51 -19.96 23.16
CA CYS A 409 6.00 -20.26 21.82
C CYS A 409 5.10 -19.68 20.74
N LEU A 410 5.56 -19.71 19.48
CA LEU A 410 4.87 -19.08 18.37
C LEU A 410 3.43 -19.62 18.21
N SER A 411 3.22 -20.94 18.27
CA SER A 411 1.89 -21.55 18.11
C SER A 411 0.93 -21.16 19.23
N GLU A 412 1.40 -21.03 20.47
CA GLU A 412 0.57 -20.60 21.60
C GLU A 412 0.12 -19.14 21.43
N ILE A 413 1.01 -18.27 20.94
CA ILE A 413 0.66 -16.87 20.67
C ILE A 413 -0.38 -16.78 19.55
N GLY A 414 -0.17 -17.53 18.46
CA GLY A 414 -1.15 -17.61 17.37
C GLY A 414 -2.50 -18.14 17.83
N ASP A 415 -2.53 -19.18 18.67
CA ASP A 415 -3.76 -19.76 19.22
C ASP A 415 -4.52 -18.75 20.10
N MET A 416 -3.82 -17.99 20.95
CA MET A 416 -4.44 -16.93 21.76
C MET A 416 -5.03 -15.78 20.92
N MET A 417 -4.55 -15.57 19.69
CA MET A 417 -5.08 -14.56 18.77
C MET A 417 -6.23 -15.08 17.90
N SER A 418 -6.30 -16.39 17.68
CA SER A 418 -7.27 -17.05 16.81
C SER A 418 -8.55 -17.43 17.57
N ARG A 419 -9.69 -17.38 16.91
CA ARG A 419 -10.97 -17.77 17.50
C ARG A 419 -11.10 -19.29 17.56
N GLN A 420 -11.75 -19.79 18.61
CA GLN A 420 -11.99 -21.22 18.75
C GLN A 420 -13.34 -21.60 18.14
N PHE A 421 -13.31 -22.58 17.23
CA PHE A 421 -14.53 -23.16 16.67
C PHE A 421 -15.04 -24.28 17.56
N THR A 422 -16.01 -23.97 18.41
CA THR A 422 -16.81 -25.01 19.08
C THR A 422 -17.94 -25.45 18.15
N LYS A 423 -18.49 -26.66 18.35
CA LYS A 423 -19.48 -27.29 17.46
C LYS A 423 -20.78 -26.49 17.21
N LYS A 424 -20.98 -25.32 17.83
CA LYS A 424 -22.19 -24.50 17.68
C LYS A 424 -21.95 -23.00 17.52
N GLU A 425 -20.88 -22.42 18.07
CA GLU A 425 -20.60 -20.98 17.99
C GLU A 425 -19.09 -20.69 17.93
N GLU A 426 -18.74 -19.60 17.25
CA GLU A 426 -17.40 -19.05 17.18
C GLU A 426 -17.17 -18.18 18.44
N GLU A 427 -16.26 -18.61 19.31
CA GLU A 427 -15.93 -17.87 20.53
C GLU A 427 -14.84 -16.81 20.25
N PRO A 428 -14.91 -15.63 20.89
CA PRO A 428 -13.88 -14.61 20.73
C PRO A 428 -12.52 -15.14 21.19
N SER A 429 -11.44 -14.70 20.53
CA SER A 429 -10.09 -15.10 20.93
C SER A 429 -9.69 -14.49 22.28
N VAL A 430 -8.63 -15.00 22.90
CA VAL A 430 -8.10 -14.45 24.16
C VAL A 430 -7.77 -12.97 23.98
N LEU A 431 -7.15 -12.60 22.86
CA LEU A 431 -6.85 -11.22 22.52
C LEU A 431 -8.12 -10.35 22.42
N GLU A 432 -9.18 -10.86 21.77
CA GLU A 432 -10.45 -10.15 21.67
C GLU A 432 -11.11 -9.94 23.03
N VAL A 433 -11.10 -10.97 23.90
CA VAL A 433 -11.61 -10.88 25.27
C VAL A 433 -10.88 -9.80 26.05
N MET A 434 -9.53 -9.78 26.02
CA MET A 434 -8.73 -8.74 26.67
C MET A 434 -9.09 -7.34 26.15
N CYS A 435 -9.32 -7.18 24.85
CA CYS A 435 -9.72 -5.91 24.26
C CYS A 435 -11.13 -5.46 24.71
N MET A 436 -12.07 -6.40 24.84
CA MET A 436 -13.42 -6.12 25.35
C MET A 436 -13.39 -5.69 26.82
N GLU A 437 -12.61 -6.36 27.65
CA GLU A 437 -12.43 -6.01 29.06
C GLU A 437 -11.80 -4.62 29.21
N ALA A 438 -10.71 -4.35 28.49
CA ALA A 438 -10.05 -3.04 28.48
C ALA A 438 -11.03 -1.92 28.04
N ARG A 439 -11.84 -2.18 27.00
CA ARG A 439 -12.86 -1.23 26.54
C ARG A 439 -13.92 -0.95 27.61
N ASN A 440 -14.36 -1.97 28.35
CA ASN A 440 -15.34 -1.79 29.43
C ASN A 440 -14.74 -0.98 30.57
N TRP A 441 -13.48 -1.25 30.95
CA TRP A 441 -12.79 -0.50 31.98
C TRP A 441 -12.64 0.98 31.65
N VAL A 442 -12.29 1.32 30.40
CA VAL A 442 -12.23 2.72 29.94
C VAL A 442 -13.60 3.41 30.06
N LYS A 443 -14.69 2.75 29.65
CA LYS A 443 -16.05 3.31 29.77
C LYS A 443 -16.43 3.59 31.22
N GLU A 444 -16.09 2.69 32.14
CA GLU A 444 -16.35 2.88 33.56
C GLU A 444 -15.61 4.10 34.12
N ILE A 445 -14.34 4.26 33.75
CA ILE A 445 -13.52 5.42 34.12
C ILE A 445 -14.12 6.72 33.57
N GLU A 446 -14.53 6.76 32.30
CA GLU A 446 -15.15 7.93 31.68
C GLU A 446 -16.47 8.33 32.38
N LEU A 447 -17.28 7.33 32.78
CA LEU A 447 -18.50 7.57 33.54
C LEU A 447 -18.22 8.17 34.92
N LEU A 448 -17.16 7.72 35.60
CA LEU A 448 -16.74 8.29 36.89
C LEU A 448 -16.29 9.75 36.75
N PHE A 449 -15.52 10.07 35.71
CA PHE A 449 -15.10 11.46 35.45
C PHE A 449 -16.25 12.39 35.05
N THR A 450 -17.26 11.86 34.37
CA THR A 450 -18.44 12.64 33.97
C THR A 450 -19.36 12.92 35.17
N ARG A 451 -19.47 11.97 36.10
CA ARG A 451 -20.23 12.15 37.35
C ARG A 451 -19.58 13.11 38.34
N ASN A 452 -18.25 13.21 38.36
CA ASN A 452 -17.52 14.14 39.23
C ASN A 452 -17.45 15.59 38.68
N LYS A 453 -18.00 15.85 37.49
CA LYS A 453 -18.11 17.20 36.89
C LYS A 453 -19.52 17.80 36.97
N LEU A 454 -20.48 17.06 37.50
CA LEU A 454 -21.83 17.50 37.86
C LEU A 454 -21.90 17.67 39.38
#